data_AF-A0A358EE99-F1
#
_entry.id   AF-A0A358EE99-F1
#
_cell.length_a   1.000
_cell.length_b   1.000
_cell.length_c   1.000
_cell.angle_alpha   90.00
_cell.angle_beta   90.00
_cell.angle_gamma   90.00
#
_symmetry.space_group_name_H-M   'P 1'
#
loop_
_entity.id
_entity.type
_entity.pdbx_description
1 polymer ?
#
loop_
_entity_poly.entity_id
_entity_poly.type
_entity_poly.pdbx_seq_one_letter_code
_entity_poly.pdbx_strand_id
1 'polypeptide(L)' 'GIAIRGSDVDVVWINGYGWPMYTGGPMFWADTVGLAQVADRIKHYGSTLGGEHWTISPLIEELVAQGDSLSTYTN' A
#
# COMPACT_ATOMS: atom_id res chain seq x y z
N GLY A 1 -12.91 0.31 8.79
CA GLY A 1 -12.54 0.16 7.37
C GLY A 1 -13.35 -0.96 6.73
N ILE A 2 -13.09 -1.29 5.46
CA ILE A 2 -13.73 -2.44 4.77
C ILE A 2 -13.02 -3.76 5.13
N ALA A 3 -11.68 -3.77 5.05
CA ALA A 3 -10.84 -4.86 5.56
C ALA A 3 -10.41 -4.60 7.00
N ILE A 4 -10.23 -5.65 7.78
CA ILE A 4 -9.81 -5.56 9.20
C ILE A 4 -8.30 -5.27 9.28
N ARG A 5 -7.50 -5.88 8.40
CA ARG A 5 -6.03 -5.73 8.33
C ARG A 5 -5.51 -5.85 6.90
N GLY A 6 -4.28 -5.36 6.67
CA GLY A 6 -3.64 -5.40 5.35
C GLY A 6 -3.55 -6.80 4.73
N SER A 7 -3.31 -7.84 5.55
CA SER A 7 -3.21 -9.22 5.05
C SER A 7 -4.50 -9.75 4.43
N ASP A 8 -5.67 -9.23 4.82
CA ASP A 8 -6.94 -9.66 4.23
C ASP A 8 -7.03 -9.21 2.76
N VAL A 9 -6.43 -8.04 2.45
CA VAL A 9 -6.27 -7.54 1.07
C VAL A 9 -5.25 -8.40 0.31
N ASP A 10 -4.13 -8.76 0.94
CA ASP A 10 -3.09 -9.59 0.32
C ASP A 10 -3.63 -10.93 -0.17
N VAL A 11 -4.43 -11.61 0.66
CA VAL A 11 -5.03 -12.91 0.32
C VAL A 11 -5.96 -12.79 -0.89
N VAL A 12 -6.73 -11.70 -1.00
CA VAL A 12 -7.63 -11.46 -2.15
C VAL A 12 -6.82 -11.22 -3.42
N TRP A 13 -5.74 -10.44 -3.35
CA TRP A 13 -4.91 -10.15 -4.52
C TRP A 13 -4.14 -11.37 -5.04
N ILE A 14 -3.62 -12.20 -4.13
CA ILE A 14 -2.92 -13.44 -4.50
C ILE A 14 -3.89 -14.42 -5.16
N ASN A 15 -5.06 -14.66 -4.56
CA ASN A 15 -5.97 -15.70 -5.02
C ASN A 15 -6.95 -15.24 -6.11
N GLY A 16 -7.24 -13.94 -6.20
CA GLY A 16 -8.27 -13.39 -7.10
C GLY A 16 -7.73 -12.62 -8.30
N TYR A 17 -6.54 -12.01 -8.19
CA TYR A 17 -6.00 -11.09 -9.21
C TYR A 17 -4.62 -11.49 -9.72
N GLY A 18 -4.10 -12.65 -9.30
CA GLY A 18 -2.84 -13.20 -9.81
C GLY A 18 -1.60 -12.46 -9.31
N TRP A 19 -1.67 -11.80 -8.16
CA TRP A 19 -0.48 -11.19 -7.55
C TRP A 19 0.59 -12.25 -7.27
N PRO A 20 1.88 -11.99 -7.57
CA PRO A 20 2.93 -12.99 -7.37
C PRO A 20 3.02 -13.47 -5.92
N MET A 21 2.67 -14.72 -5.65
CA MET A 21 2.58 -15.24 -4.27
C MET A 21 3.89 -15.12 -3.49
N TYR A 22 5.03 -15.20 -4.17
CA TYR A 22 6.35 -15.15 -3.54
C TYR A 22 6.72 -13.74 -3.02
N THR A 23 5.92 -12.71 -3.31
CA THR A 23 6.08 -11.37 -2.74
C THR A 23 5.12 -11.08 -1.60
N GLY A 24 4.32 -12.06 -1.14
CA GLY A 24 3.47 -11.94 0.06
C GLY A 24 2.16 -11.16 -0.11
N GLY A 25 1.96 -10.47 -1.23
CA GLY A 25 0.79 -9.62 -1.50
C GLY A 25 1.17 -8.12 -1.58
N PRO A 26 0.31 -7.26 -2.14
CA PRO A 26 0.64 -5.84 -2.33
C PRO A 26 0.91 -5.07 -1.03
N MET A 27 0.20 -5.35 0.06
CA MET A 27 0.38 -4.67 1.35
C MET A 27 1.70 -5.09 1.98
N PHE A 28 1.96 -6.40 2.08
CA PHE A 28 3.25 -6.91 2.54
C PHE A 28 4.41 -6.43 1.65
N TRP A 29 4.25 -6.49 0.33
CA TRP A 29 5.27 -6.04 -0.61
C TRP A 29 5.59 -4.56 -0.45
N ALA A 30 4.59 -3.70 -0.26
CA ALA A 30 4.80 -2.28 0.00
C ALA A 30 5.66 -2.04 1.25
N ASP A 31 5.46 -2.81 2.31
CA ASP A 31 6.30 -2.76 3.51
C ASP A 31 7.74 -3.21 3.23
N THR A 32 7.94 -4.24 2.39
CA THR A 32 9.31 -4.68 2.01
C THR A 32 10.07 -3.66 1.16
N VAL A 33 9.36 -2.87 0.35
CA VAL A 33 9.93 -1.75 -0.41
C VAL A 33 10.20 -0.56 0.51
N GLY A 34 9.39 -0.40 1.55
CA GLY A 34 9.39 0.74 2.46
C GLY A 34 8.29 1.73 2.08
N LEU A 35 7.39 1.98 3.04
CA LEU A 35 6.19 2.76 2.79
C LEU A 35 6.48 4.21 2.35
N ALA A 36 7.56 4.81 2.85
CA ALA A 36 8.03 6.14 2.42
C ALA A 36 8.38 6.16 0.93
N GLN A 37 9.09 5.15 0.44
CA GLN A 37 9.43 5.03 -0.98
C GLN A 37 8.18 4.84 -1.83
N VAL A 38 7.21 4.06 -1.34
CA VAL A 38 5.92 3.86 -2.03
C VAL A 38 5.16 5.18 -2.13
N ALA A 39 5.06 5.93 -1.02
CA ALA A 39 4.42 7.25 -0.97
C ALA A 39 5.05 8.25 -1.96
N ASP A 40 6.39 8.30 -2.01
CA ASP A 40 7.12 9.17 -2.94
C ASP A 40 6.83 8.81 -4.40
N ARG A 41 6.74 7.52 -4.73
CA ARG A 41 6.40 7.07 -6.09
C ARG A 41 4.96 7.40 -6.47
N ILE A 42 4.01 7.26 -5.55
CA ILE A 42 2.61 7.67 -5.78
C ILE A 42 2.56 9.17 -6.08
N LYS A 43 3.20 10.01 -5.24
CA LYS A 43 3.27 11.46 -5.45
C LYS A 43 3.94 11.82 -6.78
N HIS A 44 5.03 11.14 -7.13
CA HIS A 44 5.71 11.32 -8.40
C HIS A 44 4.79 11.03 -9.60
N TYR A 45 4.09 9.89 -9.60
CA TYR A 45 3.16 9.56 -10.67
C TYR A 45 1.94 10.50 -10.71
N GLY A 46 1.47 10.96 -9.56
CA GLY A 46 0.44 12.00 -9.49
C GLY A 46 0.87 13.30 -10.14
N SER A 47 2.13 13.70 -9.98
CA SER A 47 2.68 14.92 -10.61
C SER A 47 2.97 14.76 -12.11
N THR A 48 3.31 13.54 -12.57
CA THR A 48 3.81 13.31 -13.94
C THR A 48 2.73 12.82 -14.90
N LEU A 49 1.88 11.90 -14.44
CA LEU A 49 0.79 11.31 -15.24
C LEU A 49 -0.53 12.03 -14.98
N GLY A 50 -0.72 12.56 -13.77
CA GLY A 50 -1.97 13.21 -13.36
C GLY A 50 -3.13 12.24 -13.19
N GLY A 51 -4.21 12.74 -12.60
CA GLY A 51 -5.46 11.99 -12.40
C GLY A 51 -5.72 11.60 -10.95
N GLU A 52 -7.00 11.53 -10.60
CA GLU A 52 -7.45 11.33 -9.21
C GLU A 52 -6.97 10.01 -8.60
N HIS A 53 -6.73 8.98 -9.43
CA HIS A 53 -6.24 7.67 -9.01
C HIS A 53 -4.81 7.69 -8.45
N TRP A 54 -4.05 8.77 -8.66
CA TRP A 54 -2.73 8.97 -8.05
C TRP A 54 -2.76 9.84 -6.80
N THR A 55 -3.94 10.25 -6.34
CA THR A 55 -4.06 10.97 -5.06
C THR A 55 -3.64 10.02 -3.95
N ILE A 56 -2.64 10.44 -3.16
CA ILE A 56 -2.15 9.63 -2.06
C ILE A 56 -3.22 9.46 -0.99
N SER A 57 -3.29 8.26 -0.41
CA SER A 57 -4.19 7.96 0.70
C SER A 57 -3.72 8.68 1.98
N PRO A 58 -4.63 9.33 2.74
CA PRO A 58 -4.29 9.94 4.03
C PRO A 58 -3.66 8.95 5.01
N LEU A 59 -4.11 7.68 5.01
CA LEU A 59 -3.53 6.64 5.86
C LEU A 59 -2.07 6.37 5.53
N ILE A 60 -1.71 6.34 4.25
CA ILE A 60 -0.32 6.13 3.83
C ILE A 60 0.54 7.32 4.28
N GLU A 61 0.05 8.54 4.16
CA GLU A 61 0.78 9.72 4.64
C GLU A 61 0.98 9.71 6.16
N GLU A 62 -0.05 9.33 6.92
CA GLU A 62 0.03 9.21 8.37
C GLU A 62 1.05 8.16 8.81
N LEU A 63 0.98 6.95 8.25
CA LEU A 63 1.90 5.87 8.59
C LEU A 63 3.35 6.23 8.24
N VAL A 64 3.57 6.87 7.08
CA VAL A 64 4.91 7.36 6.71
C VAL A 64 5.42 8.41 7.69
N ALA A 65 4.57 9.34 8.14
CA ALA A 65 4.94 10.36 9.11
C ALA A 65 5.27 9.76 10.50
N GLN A 66 4.62 8.66 10.86
CA GLN A 66 4.85 7.92 12.11
C GLN A 66 6.03 6.95 12.03
N GLY A 67 6.57 6.70 10.83
CA GLY A 67 7.60 5.67 10.62
C GLY A 67 7.06 4.24 10.79
N ASP A 68 5.75 4.07 10.57
CA ASP A 68 5.04 2.80 10.74
C ASP A 68 4.80 2.10 9.38
N SER A 69 4.17 0.93 9.42
CA SER A 69 3.98 0.05 8.26
C SER A 69 2.51 -0.33 8.04
N LEU A 70 2.18 -0.87 6.87
CA LEU A 70 0.83 -1.35 6.58
C LEU A 70 0.47 -2.63 7.33
N SER A 71 1.47 -3.46 7.65
CA SER A 71 1.30 -4.73 8.37
C SER A 71 0.98 -4.54 9.86
N THR A 72 1.39 -3.43 10.46
CA THR A 72 1.13 -3.07 11.86
C THR A 72 -0.21 -2.34 12.04
N TYR A 73 -0.71 -1.68 11.00
CA TYR A 73 -1.98 -0.98 11.04
C TYR A 73 -3.18 -1.96 11.14
N THR A 74 -4.06 -1.70 12.11
CA THR A 74 -5.33 -2.41 12.31
C THR A 74 -6.46 -1.40 12.47
N ASN A 75 -7.63 -1.69 11.90
CA ASN A 75 -8.81 -0.81 11.95
C ASN A 75 -9.57 -0.88 13.28
#